data_AF-A0A5C2H976-F1
#
_entry.id   AF-A0A5C2H976-F1
#
_cell.length_a   1.000
_cell.length_b   1.000
_cell.length_c   1.000
_cell.angle_alpha   90.00
_cell.angle_beta   90.00
_cell.angle_gamma   90.00
#
_symmetry.space_group_name_H-M   'P 1'
#
loop_
_entity.id
_entity.type
_entity.pdbx_description
1 polymer ?
#
loop_
_entity_poly.entity_id
_entity_poly.type
_entity_poly.pdbx_seq_one_letter_code
_entity_poly.pdbx_strand_id
1 'polypeptide(L)'
;MVMSGDMCRILSLDGGGAKGFYPLGILREVEAFLPRPIHETFDLIFGTSTGSIIAALLATGRSVDEIHELYKTHVPPIMRASGKAAKSEKLRETGEAVFGDAGFDRVLTGLGVVSTKWQLETPMIFKSQVTQAHGRRATFIPGFGCKLSDAIEASCSAYPFFEIKTIKTASGDVVELFDGGYCANNPALYALADATVALGHAPENCRLLSLGCGQYPEPKRGFIARQINSFLPVQLLQKTLEVNTASMDQLRRLLYANVPTVRISDTFDKPEMATDMFEHDPKKLNLLRQQGVESFARREQEVRQLLLNEG
;
A
#
# COMPACT_ATOMS: atom_id res chain seq x y z
N MET A 1 15.17 -22.32 -5.09
CA MET A 1 14.22 -22.77 -4.04
C MET A 1 14.69 -22.15 -2.76
N VAL A 2 13.92 -21.22 -2.17
CA VAL A 2 14.18 -20.74 -0.81
C VAL A 2 13.99 -21.95 0.11
N MET A 3 14.98 -22.28 0.92
CA MET A 3 14.88 -23.45 1.79
C MET A 3 13.95 -23.13 2.94
N SER A 4 13.09 -24.09 3.29
CA SER A 4 12.27 -24.08 4.51
C SER A 4 13.21 -23.99 5.72
N GLY A 5 13.52 -22.78 6.15
CA GLY A 5 14.53 -22.49 7.17
C GLY A 5 15.07 -21.05 7.10
N ASP A 6 15.03 -20.44 5.91
CA ASP A 6 15.49 -19.06 5.74
C ASP A 6 14.46 -18.03 6.26
N MET A 7 14.97 -16.93 6.82
CA MET A 7 14.17 -15.81 7.30
C MET A 7 13.43 -15.13 6.14
N CYS A 8 12.12 -14.90 6.29
CA CYS A 8 11.29 -14.18 5.32
C CYS A 8 10.94 -12.78 5.85
N ARG A 9 11.44 -11.74 5.21
CA ARG A 9 11.15 -10.33 5.55
C ARG A 9 10.02 -9.80 4.70
N ILE A 10 9.01 -9.24 5.36
CA ILE A 10 7.76 -8.81 4.76
C ILE A 10 7.55 -7.33 5.05
N LEU A 11 7.32 -6.53 4.00
CA LEU A 11 6.90 -5.14 4.09
C LEU A 11 5.42 -5.05 3.69
N SER A 12 4.60 -4.46 4.55
CA SER A 12 3.17 -4.21 4.27
C SER A 12 2.87 -2.72 4.35
N LEU A 13 2.27 -2.16 3.32
CA LEU A 13 1.97 -0.73 3.18
C LEU A 13 0.45 -0.50 3.07
N ASP A 14 -0.11 0.20 4.05
CA ASP A 14 -1.54 0.49 4.10
C ASP A 14 -1.97 1.49 3.01
N GLY A 15 -3.26 1.47 2.67
CA GLY A 15 -3.91 2.52 1.88
C GLY A 15 -4.20 3.79 2.68
N GLY A 16 -4.34 4.92 1.97
CA GLY A 16 -4.55 6.23 2.61
C GLY A 16 -4.51 7.47 1.72
N GLY A 17 -4.51 7.32 0.39
CA GLY A 17 -4.44 8.44 -0.56
C GLY A 17 -3.20 9.31 -0.35
N ALA A 18 -3.39 10.63 -0.28
CA ALA A 18 -2.31 11.59 -0.05
C ALA A 18 -1.51 11.36 1.24
N LYS A 19 -2.05 10.62 2.21
CA LYS A 19 -1.34 10.30 3.46
C LYS A 19 -0.14 9.37 3.25
N GLY A 20 0.07 8.84 2.04
CA GLY A 20 1.27 8.08 1.66
C GLY A 20 2.61 8.82 1.85
N PHE A 21 2.61 10.13 2.04
CA PHE A 21 3.81 10.87 2.45
C PHE A 21 4.32 10.48 3.85
N TYR A 22 3.43 10.06 4.76
CA TYR A 22 3.80 9.60 6.10
C TYR A 22 4.68 8.33 6.07
N PRO A 23 4.28 7.21 5.44
CA PRO A 23 5.14 6.04 5.35
C PRO A 23 6.41 6.27 4.54
N LEU A 24 6.46 7.23 3.60
CA LEU A 24 7.71 7.62 2.94
C LEU A 24 8.74 8.24 3.91
N GLY A 25 8.26 8.98 4.92
CA GLY A 25 9.13 9.46 6.00
C GLY A 25 9.74 8.32 6.81
N ILE A 26 8.93 7.30 7.12
CA ILE A 26 9.41 6.09 7.82
C ILE A 26 10.39 5.32 6.95
N LEU A 27 10.03 5.07 5.70
CA LEU A 27 10.84 4.26 4.76
C LEU A 27 12.20 4.90 4.48
N ARG A 28 12.31 6.23 4.48
CA ARG A 28 13.59 6.92 4.29
C ARG A 28 14.59 6.53 5.39
N GLU A 29 14.13 6.51 6.63
CA GLU A 29 14.97 6.11 7.76
C GLU A 29 15.27 4.60 7.73
N VAL A 30 14.30 3.79 7.31
CA VAL A 30 14.51 2.34 7.10
C VAL A 30 15.60 2.10 6.06
N GLU A 31 15.46 2.67 4.86
CA GLU A 31 16.43 2.54 3.77
C GLU A 31 17.83 2.99 4.19
N ALA A 32 17.95 4.04 5.00
CA ALA A 32 19.23 4.61 5.42
C ALA A 32 20.10 3.67 6.26
N PHE A 33 19.53 2.72 7.01
CA PHE A 33 20.32 1.77 7.79
C PHE A 33 20.38 0.36 7.20
N LEU A 34 19.59 0.06 6.16
CA LEU A 34 19.63 -1.26 5.53
C LEU A 34 20.97 -1.47 4.82
N PRO A 35 21.56 -2.68 4.91
CA PRO A 35 22.83 -2.99 4.25
C PRO A 35 22.70 -3.14 2.73
N ARG A 36 21.47 -3.29 2.24
CA ARG A 36 21.10 -3.53 0.84
C ARG A 36 19.83 -2.75 0.50
N PRO A 37 19.56 -2.48 -0.79
CA PRO A 37 18.30 -1.88 -1.21
C PRO A 37 17.07 -2.62 -0.66
N ILE A 38 15.95 -1.89 -0.53
CA ILE A 38 14.70 -2.45 0.05
C ILE A 38 14.25 -3.73 -0.67
N HIS A 39 14.31 -3.76 -2.01
CA HIS A 39 13.88 -4.94 -2.78
C HIS A 39 14.80 -6.16 -2.61
N GLU A 40 16.05 -5.98 -2.17
CA GLU A 40 16.96 -7.08 -1.84
C GLU A 40 16.85 -7.50 -0.37
N THR A 41 16.27 -6.63 0.47
CA THR A 41 16.08 -6.90 1.90
C THR A 41 14.76 -7.61 2.17
N PHE A 42 13.67 -7.18 1.53
CA PHE A 42 12.33 -7.75 1.73
C PHE A 42 12.02 -8.77 0.65
N ASP A 43 11.62 -9.98 1.07
CA ASP A 43 11.19 -11.07 0.19
C ASP A 43 9.77 -10.85 -0.35
N LEU A 44 8.93 -10.18 0.45
CA LEU A 44 7.58 -9.81 0.08
C LEU A 44 7.32 -8.34 0.39
N ILE A 45 6.77 -7.60 -0.58
CA ILE A 45 6.27 -6.25 -0.43
C ILE A 45 4.80 -6.23 -0.87
N PHE A 46 3.92 -5.86 0.05
CA PHE A 46 2.48 -5.77 -0.21
C PHE A 46 2.00 -4.34 -0.03
N GLY A 47 1.06 -3.94 -0.89
CA GLY A 47 0.50 -2.59 -0.85
C GLY A 47 -0.96 -2.52 -1.28
N THR A 48 -1.69 -1.63 -0.63
CA THR A 48 -3.08 -1.29 -0.96
C THR A 48 -3.18 0.20 -1.30
N SER A 49 -3.88 0.58 -2.37
CA SER A 49 -4.09 1.97 -2.77
C SER A 49 -2.76 2.72 -2.88
N THR A 50 -2.56 3.87 -2.22
CA THR A 50 -1.24 4.53 -2.17
C THR A 50 -0.10 3.60 -1.75
N GLY A 51 -0.34 2.63 -0.88
CA GLY A 51 0.65 1.62 -0.50
C GLY A 51 1.06 0.74 -1.67
N SER A 52 0.17 0.47 -2.64
CA SER A 52 0.48 -0.28 -3.86
C SER A 52 1.42 0.48 -4.80
N ILE A 53 1.28 1.80 -4.88
CA ILE A 53 2.17 2.67 -5.65
C ILE A 53 3.58 2.57 -5.07
N ILE A 54 3.72 2.79 -3.75
CA ILE A 54 5.01 2.71 -3.05
C ILE A 54 5.59 1.30 -3.16
N ALA A 55 4.78 0.26 -2.93
CA ALA A 55 5.20 -1.13 -3.01
C ALA A 55 5.76 -1.49 -4.39
N ALA A 56 5.07 -1.12 -5.48
CA ALA A 56 5.51 -1.42 -6.84
C ALA A 56 6.79 -0.66 -7.21
N LEU A 57 6.93 0.60 -6.80
CA LEU A 57 8.15 1.37 -7.05
C LEU A 57 9.35 0.80 -6.29
N LEU A 58 9.17 0.45 -5.01
CA LEU A 58 10.22 -0.21 -4.22
C LEU A 58 10.59 -1.56 -4.84
N ALA A 59 9.59 -2.36 -5.22
CA ALA A 59 9.81 -3.69 -5.78
C ALA A 59 10.40 -3.66 -7.21
N THR A 60 10.41 -2.52 -7.89
CA THR A 60 11.12 -2.31 -9.17
C THR A 60 12.52 -1.69 -8.98
N GLY A 61 12.97 -1.54 -7.72
CA GLY A 61 14.33 -1.11 -7.39
C GLY A 61 14.52 0.39 -7.23
N ARG A 62 13.45 1.19 -7.20
CA ARG A 62 13.55 2.63 -6.94
C ARG A 62 13.83 2.90 -5.47
N SER A 63 14.69 3.89 -5.21
CA SER A 63 14.98 4.38 -3.86
C SER A 63 13.79 5.14 -3.27
N VAL A 64 13.73 5.25 -1.95
CA VAL A 64 12.66 5.99 -1.26
C VAL A 64 12.67 7.47 -1.66
N ASP A 65 13.85 8.04 -1.91
CA ASP A 65 14.00 9.44 -2.33
C ASP A 65 13.44 9.67 -3.74
N GLU A 66 13.69 8.77 -4.70
CA GLU A 66 13.05 8.84 -6.02
C GLU A 66 11.53 8.74 -5.93
N ILE A 67 11.01 7.85 -5.08
CA ILE A 67 9.57 7.71 -4.86
C ILE A 67 9.00 9.00 -4.27
N HIS A 68 9.70 9.62 -3.31
CA HIS A 68 9.27 10.87 -2.73
C HIS A 68 9.23 12.03 -3.74
N GLU A 69 10.19 12.11 -4.67
CA GLU A 69 10.15 13.10 -5.76
C GLU A 69 8.94 12.89 -6.70
N LEU A 70 8.65 11.63 -7.05
CA LEU A 70 7.45 11.28 -7.82
C LEU A 70 6.18 11.67 -7.07
N TYR A 71 6.11 11.41 -5.76
CA TYR A 71 4.97 11.76 -4.91
C TYR A 71 4.73 13.27 -4.88
N LYS A 72 5.77 14.08 -4.65
CA LYS A 72 5.67 15.55 -4.68
C LYS A 72 5.17 16.08 -6.02
N THR A 73 5.58 15.44 -7.12
CA THR A 73 5.24 15.86 -8.47
C THR A 73 3.81 15.49 -8.85
N HIS A 74 3.38 14.25 -8.57
CA HIS A 74 2.16 13.69 -9.17
C HIS A 74 0.96 13.61 -8.22
N VAL A 75 1.16 13.40 -6.91
CA VAL A 75 0.03 13.22 -5.98
C VAL A 75 -0.80 14.49 -5.80
N PRO A 76 -0.21 15.68 -5.55
CA PRO A 76 -1.03 16.89 -5.36
C PRO A 76 -1.91 17.24 -6.57
N PRO A 77 -1.44 17.16 -7.84
CA PRO A 77 -2.32 17.33 -9.01
C PRO A 77 -3.49 16.34 -9.09
N ILE A 78 -3.28 15.05 -8.76
CA ILE A 78 -4.35 14.04 -8.72
C ILE A 78 -5.37 14.40 -7.63
N MET A 79 -4.88 14.77 -6.45
CA MET A 79 -5.73 15.06 -5.29
C MET A 79 -6.52 16.37 -5.45
N ARG A 80 -5.97 17.34 -6.18
CA ARG A 80 -6.63 18.61 -6.53
C ARG A 80 -7.67 18.48 -7.64
N ALA A 81 -7.57 17.48 -8.51
CA ALA A 81 -8.50 17.33 -9.63
C ALA A 81 -9.96 17.20 -9.14
N SER A 82 -10.87 17.83 -9.89
CA SER A 82 -12.29 17.88 -9.55
C SER A 82 -13.08 16.81 -10.31
N GLY A 83 -13.81 15.98 -9.57
CA GLY A 83 -14.61 14.88 -10.12
C GLY A 83 -13.82 13.60 -10.39
N LYS A 84 -14.53 12.47 -10.38
CA LYS A 84 -13.92 11.13 -10.45
C LYS A 84 -13.19 10.85 -11.77
N ALA A 85 -13.74 11.32 -12.89
CA ALA A 85 -13.13 11.13 -14.21
C ALA A 85 -11.77 11.83 -14.29
N ALA A 86 -11.69 13.12 -13.90
CA ALA A 86 -10.44 13.87 -13.94
C ALA A 86 -9.37 13.32 -12.97
N LYS A 87 -9.79 12.82 -11.80
CA LYS A 87 -8.89 12.16 -10.85
C LYS A 87 -8.32 10.86 -11.41
N SER A 88 -9.17 10.05 -12.03
CA SER A 88 -8.79 8.75 -12.61
C SER A 88 -7.91 8.94 -13.85
N GLU A 89 -8.21 9.92 -14.70
CA GLU A 89 -7.38 10.27 -15.85
C GLU A 89 -5.97 10.66 -15.39
N LYS A 90 -5.83 11.58 -14.43
CA LYS A 90 -4.50 11.97 -13.93
C LYS A 90 -3.74 10.81 -13.29
N LEU A 91 -4.45 9.90 -12.61
CA LEU A 91 -3.84 8.72 -12.02
C LEU A 91 -3.32 7.78 -13.12
N ARG A 92 -4.11 7.55 -14.17
CA ARG A 92 -3.73 6.76 -15.35
C ARG A 92 -2.55 7.37 -16.09
N GLU A 93 -2.60 8.66 -16.43
CA GLU A 93 -1.49 9.41 -17.06
C GLU A 93 -0.20 9.30 -16.23
N THR A 94 -0.31 9.41 -14.90
CA THR A 94 0.83 9.24 -13.99
C THR A 94 1.36 7.82 -14.02
N GLY A 95 0.48 6.82 -14.00
CA GLY A 95 0.86 5.40 -14.11
C GLY A 95 1.62 5.11 -15.41
N GLU A 96 1.13 5.63 -16.54
CA GLU A 96 1.79 5.52 -17.84
C GLU A 96 3.15 6.25 -17.86
N ALA A 97 3.24 7.46 -17.29
CA ALA A 97 4.49 8.20 -17.24
C ALA A 97 5.57 7.53 -16.36
N VAL A 98 5.16 6.88 -15.27
CA VAL A 98 6.09 6.32 -14.27
C VAL A 98 6.46 4.87 -14.57
N PHE A 99 5.51 4.06 -15.03
CA PHE A 99 5.67 2.63 -15.27
C PHE A 99 5.68 2.26 -16.76
N GLY A 100 5.17 3.11 -17.65
CA GLY A 100 5.06 2.82 -19.07
C GLY A 100 4.33 1.50 -19.34
N ASP A 101 4.95 0.67 -20.18
CA ASP A 101 4.45 -0.67 -20.50
C ASP A 101 5.01 -1.77 -19.57
N ALA A 102 5.59 -1.41 -18.42
CA ALA A 102 6.18 -2.38 -17.51
C ALA A 102 5.12 -3.37 -16.98
N GLY A 103 5.39 -4.66 -17.21
CA GLY A 103 4.68 -5.76 -16.60
C GLY A 103 5.30 -6.18 -15.26
N PHE A 104 4.75 -7.25 -14.69
CA PHE A 104 5.24 -7.83 -13.43
C PHE A 104 6.60 -8.53 -13.58
N ASP A 105 7.10 -8.71 -14.81
CA ASP A 105 8.45 -9.20 -15.12
C ASP A 105 9.56 -8.23 -14.68
N ARG A 106 9.23 -6.94 -14.48
CA ARG A 106 10.18 -5.92 -14.02
C ARG A 106 10.33 -5.87 -12.50
N VAL A 107 9.56 -6.65 -11.76
CA VAL A 107 9.58 -6.68 -10.31
C VAL A 107 10.72 -7.58 -9.82
N LEU A 108 11.56 -7.04 -8.93
CA LEU A 108 12.78 -7.66 -8.42
C LEU A 108 12.56 -8.50 -7.15
N THR A 109 11.40 -8.37 -6.50
CA THR A 109 11.02 -9.13 -5.30
C THR A 109 9.55 -9.58 -5.35
N GLY A 110 9.08 -10.33 -4.35
CA GLY A 110 7.67 -10.72 -4.29
C GLY A 110 6.79 -9.51 -4.06
N LEU A 111 5.88 -9.22 -4.99
CA LEU A 111 4.96 -8.07 -4.92
C LEU A 111 3.53 -8.58 -4.78
N GLY A 112 2.75 -7.92 -3.92
CA GLY A 112 1.31 -8.09 -3.82
C GLY A 112 0.60 -6.74 -3.90
N VAL A 113 -0.20 -6.52 -4.95
CA VAL A 113 -1.06 -5.34 -5.09
C VAL A 113 -2.50 -5.76 -4.84
N VAL A 114 -3.13 -5.21 -3.80
CA VAL A 114 -4.49 -5.59 -3.40
C VAL A 114 -5.52 -4.72 -4.12
N SER A 115 -6.52 -5.35 -4.71
CA SER A 115 -7.71 -4.73 -5.29
C SER A 115 -8.95 -5.52 -4.92
N THR A 116 -10.13 -4.99 -5.24
CA THR A 116 -11.42 -5.61 -4.95
C THR A 116 -12.14 -5.94 -6.26
N LYS A 117 -12.50 -7.20 -6.50
CA LYS A 117 -13.38 -7.59 -7.61
C LYS A 117 -14.80 -7.15 -7.30
N TRP A 118 -15.30 -6.21 -8.09
CA TRP A 118 -16.62 -5.64 -7.87
C TRP A 118 -17.72 -6.69 -8.04
N GLN A 119 -17.73 -7.39 -9.17
CA GLN A 119 -18.84 -8.28 -9.51
C GLN A 119 -18.95 -9.51 -8.60
N LEU A 120 -17.84 -9.90 -7.97
CA LEU A 120 -17.76 -11.09 -7.12
C LEU A 120 -17.60 -10.75 -5.64
N GLU A 121 -17.52 -9.47 -5.28
CA GLU A 121 -17.37 -9.00 -3.89
C GLU A 121 -16.21 -9.70 -3.15
N THR A 122 -15.12 -9.97 -3.87
CA THR A 122 -13.96 -10.73 -3.37
C THR A 122 -12.64 -10.01 -3.67
N PRO A 123 -11.57 -10.27 -2.92
CA PRO A 123 -10.27 -9.69 -3.21
C PRO A 123 -9.71 -10.19 -4.55
N MET A 124 -8.99 -9.32 -5.26
CA MET A 124 -8.06 -9.68 -6.33
C MET A 124 -6.69 -9.12 -6.01
N ILE A 125 -5.73 -10.03 -5.79
CA ILE A 125 -4.36 -9.65 -5.46
C ILE A 125 -3.48 -9.96 -6.66
N PHE A 126 -2.93 -8.91 -7.27
CA PHE A 126 -1.93 -9.05 -8.33
C PHE A 126 -0.60 -9.44 -7.70
N LYS A 127 -0.07 -10.60 -8.08
CA LYS A 127 1.13 -11.20 -7.50
C LYS A 127 2.23 -11.29 -8.56
N SER A 128 3.50 -11.08 -8.18
CA SER A 128 4.62 -11.16 -9.14
C SER A 128 5.19 -12.57 -9.30
N GLN A 129 5.09 -13.44 -8.29
CA GLN A 129 5.75 -14.75 -8.30
C GLN A 129 4.80 -15.93 -8.23
N VAL A 130 5.11 -17.02 -8.95
CA VAL A 130 4.33 -18.27 -8.94
C VAL A 130 4.31 -18.95 -7.58
N THR A 131 5.31 -18.69 -6.73
CA THR A 131 5.36 -19.14 -5.35
C THR A 131 4.19 -18.60 -4.52
N GLN A 132 3.64 -17.44 -4.89
CA GLN A 132 2.50 -16.79 -4.24
C GLN A 132 1.13 -17.36 -4.67
N ALA A 133 1.08 -18.33 -5.60
CA ALA A 133 -0.15 -18.66 -6.32
C ALA A 133 -1.29 -19.33 -5.49
N HIS A 134 -1.09 -19.68 -4.20
CA HIS A 134 -2.09 -20.37 -3.34
C HIS A 134 -2.80 -21.53 -4.09
N GLY A 135 -2.02 -22.42 -4.69
CA GLY A 135 -2.50 -23.39 -5.68
C GLY A 135 -2.41 -22.86 -7.10
N ARG A 136 -3.04 -23.53 -8.08
CA ARG A 136 -3.13 -23.07 -9.50
C ARG A 136 -1.80 -22.64 -10.15
N ARG A 137 -0.66 -23.18 -9.69
CA ARG A 137 0.68 -22.84 -10.19
C ARG A 137 0.83 -23.05 -11.70
N ALA A 138 0.19 -24.08 -12.25
CA ALA A 138 0.25 -24.43 -13.67
C ALA A 138 -0.32 -23.35 -14.60
N THR A 139 -1.24 -22.52 -14.12
CA THR A 139 -1.89 -21.44 -14.88
C THR A 139 -1.56 -20.06 -14.32
N PHE A 140 -0.55 -19.96 -13.45
CA PHE A 140 -0.18 -18.69 -12.84
C PHE A 140 0.47 -17.79 -13.88
N ILE A 141 -0.06 -16.58 -14.01
CA ILE A 141 0.53 -15.50 -14.82
C ILE A 141 0.73 -14.31 -13.88
N PRO A 142 1.97 -13.81 -13.72
CA PRO A 142 2.24 -12.63 -12.92
C PRO A 142 1.29 -11.48 -13.26
N GLY A 143 0.70 -10.86 -12.23
CA GLY A 143 -0.24 -9.75 -12.41
C GLY A 143 -1.47 -10.07 -13.28
N PHE A 144 -1.82 -11.36 -13.45
CA PHE A 144 -2.86 -11.80 -14.40
C PHE A 144 -2.59 -11.37 -15.85
N GLY A 145 -1.34 -11.05 -16.20
CA GLY A 145 -0.92 -10.55 -17.51
C GLY A 145 -1.18 -9.06 -17.75
N CYS A 146 -1.57 -8.31 -16.72
CA CYS A 146 -1.77 -6.87 -16.81
C CYS A 146 -0.46 -6.09 -16.58
N LYS A 147 -0.44 -4.81 -16.97
CA LYS A 147 0.66 -3.89 -16.64
C LYS A 147 0.67 -3.59 -15.14
N LEU A 148 1.82 -3.15 -14.61
CA LEU A 148 1.91 -2.65 -13.24
C LEU A 148 0.98 -1.45 -13.04
N SER A 149 0.93 -0.53 -14.01
CA SER A 149 0.06 0.65 -13.97
C SER A 149 -1.42 0.28 -13.86
N ASP A 150 -1.89 -0.75 -14.58
CA ASP A 150 -3.28 -1.22 -14.49
C ASP A 150 -3.62 -1.77 -13.10
N ALA A 151 -2.73 -2.57 -12.52
CA ALA A 151 -2.92 -3.14 -11.19
C ALA A 151 -2.93 -2.06 -10.09
N ILE A 152 -2.06 -1.06 -10.22
CA ILE A 152 -1.96 0.08 -9.29
C ILE A 152 -3.18 0.99 -9.41
N GLU A 153 -3.62 1.32 -10.64
CA GLU A 153 -4.81 2.11 -10.87
C GLU A 153 -6.04 1.42 -10.26
N ALA A 154 -6.20 0.11 -10.50
CA ALA A 154 -7.24 -0.69 -9.88
C ALA A 154 -7.20 -0.65 -8.34
N SER A 155 -6.01 -0.80 -7.75
CA SER A 155 -5.82 -0.71 -6.29
C SER A 155 -6.16 0.67 -5.71
N CYS A 156 -6.12 1.73 -6.52
CA CYS A 156 -6.39 3.11 -6.14
C CYS A 156 -7.78 3.64 -6.56
N SER A 157 -8.61 2.80 -7.21
CA SER A 157 -9.96 3.15 -7.70
C SER A 157 -10.98 3.29 -6.56
N ALA A 158 -10.78 4.27 -5.68
CA ALA A 158 -11.62 4.53 -4.52
C ALA A 158 -12.94 5.19 -4.91
N TYR A 159 -13.92 4.39 -5.31
CA TYR A 159 -15.26 4.85 -5.63
C TYR A 159 -15.94 5.52 -4.41
N PRO A 160 -16.75 6.59 -4.55
CA PRO A 160 -17.14 7.28 -5.79
C PRO A 160 -16.16 8.37 -6.24
N PHE A 161 -14.97 8.48 -5.64
CA PHE A 161 -14.01 9.56 -5.92
C PHE A 161 -13.09 9.29 -7.10
N PHE A 162 -12.86 8.02 -7.41
CA PHE A 162 -12.23 7.55 -8.63
C PHE A 162 -13.19 6.65 -9.38
N GLU A 163 -12.95 6.47 -10.67
CA GLU A 163 -13.70 5.57 -11.53
C GLU A 163 -13.29 4.13 -11.26
N ILE A 164 -14.22 3.23 -11.54
CA ILE A 164 -14.01 1.79 -11.50
C ILE A 164 -13.02 1.45 -12.62
N LYS A 165 -11.98 0.67 -12.30
CA LYS A 165 -11.01 0.23 -13.31
C LYS A 165 -11.46 -1.09 -13.89
N THR A 166 -11.67 -1.14 -15.20
CA THR A 166 -11.88 -2.39 -15.92
C THR A 166 -10.57 -2.88 -16.50
N ILE A 167 -10.20 -4.12 -16.24
CA ILE A 167 -9.03 -4.77 -16.82
C ILE A 167 -9.44 -5.98 -17.66
N LYS A 168 -8.58 -6.35 -18.60
CA LYS A 168 -8.65 -7.64 -19.30
C LYS A 168 -7.46 -8.49 -18.89
N THR A 169 -7.71 -9.68 -18.35
CA THR A 169 -6.66 -10.62 -17.96
C THR A 169 -6.11 -11.35 -19.18
N ALA A 170 -4.97 -12.02 -19.02
CA ALA A 170 -4.41 -12.91 -20.05
C ALA A 170 -5.32 -14.10 -20.41
N SER A 171 -6.22 -14.52 -19.51
CA SER A 171 -7.25 -15.52 -19.80
C SER A 171 -8.42 -14.98 -20.64
N GLY A 172 -8.45 -13.66 -20.91
CA GLY A 172 -9.51 -13.02 -21.67
C GLY A 172 -10.69 -12.54 -20.82
N ASP A 173 -10.63 -12.70 -19.50
CA ASP A 173 -11.68 -12.26 -18.59
C ASP A 173 -11.68 -10.74 -18.48
N VAL A 174 -12.88 -10.15 -18.45
CA VAL A 174 -13.08 -8.72 -18.18
C VAL A 174 -13.53 -8.57 -16.73
N VAL A 175 -12.76 -7.83 -15.94
CA VAL A 175 -12.96 -7.70 -14.49
C VAL A 175 -13.06 -6.23 -14.11
N GLU A 176 -14.07 -5.88 -13.30
CA GLU A 176 -14.19 -4.53 -12.74
C GLU A 176 -13.59 -4.52 -11.34
N LEU A 177 -12.69 -3.57 -11.12
CA LEU A 177 -11.88 -3.48 -9.92
C LEU A 177 -12.06 -2.14 -9.21
N PHE A 178 -12.13 -2.25 -7.89
CA PHE A 178 -12.21 -1.16 -6.93
C PHE A 178 -10.94 -1.14 -6.07
N ASP A 179 -10.76 -0.03 -5.36
CA ASP A 179 -9.68 0.14 -4.39
C ASP A 179 -9.58 -1.07 -3.45
N GLY A 180 -8.36 -1.53 -3.21
CA GLY A 180 -8.10 -2.67 -2.34
C GLY A 180 -8.50 -2.42 -0.89
N GLY A 181 -8.67 -1.16 -0.49
CA GLY A 181 -9.04 -0.74 0.85
C GLY A 181 -10.42 -1.22 1.30
N TYR A 182 -11.31 -1.55 0.35
CA TYR A 182 -12.59 -2.21 0.65
C TYR A 182 -12.40 -3.63 1.19
N CYS A 183 -11.39 -4.37 0.72
CA CYS A 183 -11.06 -5.71 1.19
C CYS A 183 -10.02 -5.70 2.31
N ALA A 184 -8.88 -5.04 2.09
CA ALA A 184 -7.76 -5.01 3.01
C ALA A 184 -6.95 -3.72 2.86
N ASN A 185 -7.39 -2.67 3.55
CA ASN A 185 -6.63 -1.43 3.63
C ASN A 185 -5.28 -1.61 4.32
N ASN A 186 -5.15 -2.60 5.21
CA ASN A 186 -3.88 -3.13 5.71
C ASN A 186 -3.64 -4.53 5.11
N PRO A 187 -2.70 -4.69 4.16
CA PRO A 187 -2.50 -5.95 3.46
C PRO A 187 -1.64 -6.97 4.23
N ALA A 188 -1.24 -6.69 5.47
CA ALA A 188 -0.33 -7.54 6.25
C ALA A 188 -0.80 -8.99 6.38
N LEU A 189 -2.11 -9.20 6.57
CA LEU A 189 -2.65 -10.55 6.72
C LEU A 189 -2.52 -11.38 5.43
N TYR A 190 -2.70 -10.74 4.27
CA TYR A 190 -2.47 -11.40 2.97
C TYR A 190 -0.99 -11.68 2.72
N ALA A 191 -0.11 -10.73 3.08
CA ALA A 191 1.32 -10.92 2.96
C ALA A 191 1.84 -12.08 3.82
N LEU A 192 1.32 -12.22 5.05
CA LEU A 192 1.63 -13.34 5.94
C LEU A 192 1.05 -14.67 5.45
N ALA A 193 -0.15 -14.67 4.87
CA ALA A 193 -0.70 -15.85 4.23
C ALA A 193 0.18 -16.32 3.06
N ASP A 194 0.70 -15.40 2.24
CA ASP A 194 1.66 -15.74 1.20
C ASP A 194 2.94 -16.32 1.78
N ALA A 195 3.55 -15.68 2.78
CA ALA A 195 4.78 -16.15 3.39
C ALA A 195 4.65 -17.54 4.02
N THR A 196 3.59 -17.76 4.80
CA THR A 196 3.45 -18.97 5.62
C THR A 196 2.75 -20.12 4.90
N VAL A 197 1.76 -19.83 4.06
CA VAL A 197 0.97 -20.88 3.38
C VAL A 197 1.50 -21.15 1.98
N ALA A 198 1.77 -20.10 1.19
CA ALA A 198 2.16 -20.29 -0.21
C ALA A 198 3.66 -20.57 -0.37
N LEU A 199 4.50 -19.85 0.37
CA LEU A 199 5.95 -20.00 0.39
C LEU A 199 6.42 -21.03 1.44
N GLY A 200 5.60 -21.30 2.46
CA GLY A 200 5.87 -22.36 3.45
C GLY A 200 6.85 -21.97 4.56
N HIS A 201 7.09 -20.68 4.81
CA HIS A 201 7.91 -20.25 5.94
C HIS A 201 7.17 -20.49 7.26
N ALA A 202 7.90 -21.00 8.25
CA ALA A 202 7.38 -21.05 9.61
C ALA A 202 7.12 -19.62 10.14
N PRO A 203 6.04 -19.37 10.91
CA PRO A 203 5.74 -18.04 11.45
C PRO A 203 6.91 -17.39 12.20
N GLU A 204 7.68 -18.16 12.96
CA GLU A 204 8.88 -17.75 13.69
C GLU A 204 10.03 -17.28 12.79
N ASN A 205 10.03 -17.69 11.52
CA ASN A 205 11.00 -17.26 10.52
C ASN A 205 10.52 -16.04 9.71
N CYS A 206 9.28 -15.59 9.93
CA CYS A 206 8.76 -14.38 9.30
C CYS A 206 9.12 -13.13 10.12
N ARG A 207 9.37 -12.01 9.45
CA ARG A 207 9.54 -10.68 10.06
C ARG A 207 8.65 -9.69 9.33
N LEU A 208 7.69 -9.08 10.02
CA LEU A 208 6.74 -8.17 9.40
C LEU A 208 6.96 -6.72 9.84
N LEU A 209 7.32 -5.86 8.88
CA LEU A 209 7.22 -4.41 9.04
C LEU A 209 5.91 -3.93 8.37
N SER A 210 4.96 -3.46 9.17
CA SER A 210 3.67 -2.95 8.70
C SER A 210 3.59 -1.44 8.88
N LEU A 211 3.49 -0.69 7.79
CA LEU A 211 3.47 0.77 7.81
C LEU A 211 2.08 1.27 7.44
N GLY A 212 1.45 1.97 8.39
CA GLY A 212 0.21 2.68 8.15
C GLY A 212 0.43 4.07 7.56
N CYS A 213 -0.67 4.75 7.25
CA CYS A 213 -0.65 6.13 6.80
C CYS A 213 -0.82 7.15 7.95
N GLY A 214 -0.93 6.70 9.21
CA GLY A 214 -1.26 7.53 10.37
C GLY A 214 -2.75 7.86 10.48
N GLN A 215 -3.17 8.23 11.69
CA GLN A 215 -4.53 8.69 11.99
C GLN A 215 -4.49 10.18 12.34
N TYR A 216 -5.38 10.98 11.74
CA TYR A 216 -5.35 12.44 11.86
C TYR A 216 -6.73 12.99 12.20
N PRO A 217 -6.81 14.17 12.82
CA PRO A 217 -8.07 14.85 13.00
C PRO A 217 -8.66 15.25 11.66
N GLU A 218 -9.98 15.37 11.60
CA GLU A 218 -10.65 15.80 10.37
C GLU A 218 -10.43 17.31 10.12
N PRO A 219 -10.18 17.73 8.86
CA PRO A 219 -10.02 19.13 8.52
C PRO A 219 -11.32 19.91 8.74
N LYS A 220 -11.25 20.99 9.52
CA LYS A 220 -12.38 21.93 9.69
C LYS A 220 -12.59 22.71 8.39
N ARG A 221 -13.68 22.45 7.67
CA ARG A 221 -14.07 23.23 6.47
C ARG A 221 -15.20 24.22 6.79
N GLY A 222 -15.19 25.39 6.14
CA GLY A 222 -16.12 26.49 6.37
C GLY A 222 -17.59 26.13 6.10
N PHE A 223 -18.51 26.94 6.62
CA PHE A 223 -19.96 26.69 6.62
C PHE A 223 -20.55 26.32 5.23
N ILE A 224 -20.05 26.90 4.15
CA ILE A 224 -20.52 26.65 2.78
C ILE A 224 -20.17 25.22 2.31
N ALA A 225 -18.99 24.71 2.68
CA ALA A 225 -18.56 23.36 2.31
C ALA A 225 -19.36 22.27 3.04
N ARG A 226 -19.92 22.58 4.21
CA ARG A 226 -20.84 21.69 4.96
C ARG A 226 -22.19 21.50 4.27
N GLN A 227 -22.62 22.47 3.45
CA GLN A 227 -23.91 22.43 2.76
C GLN A 227 -23.84 21.61 1.46
N ILE A 228 -22.63 21.33 0.95
CA ILE A 228 -22.39 20.46 -0.20
C ILE A 228 -22.25 19.02 0.32
N ASN A 229 -23.15 18.11 -0.09
CA ASN A 229 -23.18 16.67 0.26
C ASN A 229 -21.89 15.88 -0.04
N SER A 230 -20.83 16.51 -0.55
CA SER A 230 -19.50 15.91 -0.77
C SER A 230 -18.79 15.45 0.50
N PHE A 231 -19.21 15.90 1.68
CA PHE A 231 -18.56 15.61 2.96
C PHE A 231 -18.86 14.19 3.48
N LEU A 232 -20.12 13.75 3.40
CA LEU A 232 -20.56 12.47 3.95
C LEU A 232 -19.86 11.27 3.28
N PRO A 233 -19.70 11.23 1.95
CA PRO A 233 -19.04 10.10 1.28
C PRO A 233 -17.54 9.98 1.63
N VAL A 234 -16.83 11.10 1.85
CA VAL A 234 -15.38 11.07 2.17
C VAL A 234 -15.18 10.51 3.57
N GLN A 235 -15.93 11.04 4.54
CA GLN A 235 -15.87 10.56 5.92
C GLN A 235 -16.28 9.10 6.04
N LEU A 236 -17.35 8.72 5.36
CA LEU A 236 -17.82 7.33 5.38
C LEU A 236 -16.75 6.41 4.82
N LEU A 237 -16.19 6.74 3.65
CA LEU A 237 -15.12 5.96 3.05
C LEU A 237 -13.91 5.86 3.98
N GLN A 238 -13.42 6.99 4.52
CA GLN A 238 -12.28 6.99 5.42
C GLN A 238 -12.52 6.13 6.67
N LYS A 239 -13.70 6.23 7.30
CA LYS A 239 -14.07 5.39 8.44
C LYS A 239 -14.16 3.92 8.05
N THR A 240 -14.71 3.59 6.89
CA THR A 240 -14.74 2.22 6.37
C THR A 240 -13.33 1.66 6.22
N LEU A 241 -12.40 2.43 5.64
CA LEU A 241 -11.00 2.03 5.49
C LEU A 241 -10.29 1.88 6.84
N GLU A 242 -10.55 2.77 7.80
CA GLU A 242 -10.00 2.70 9.15
C GLU A 242 -10.52 1.49 9.94
N VAL A 243 -11.83 1.20 9.86
CA VAL A 243 -12.43 -0.02 10.43
C VAL A 243 -11.82 -1.26 9.79
N ASN A 244 -11.67 -1.29 8.47
CA ASN A 244 -11.02 -2.40 7.78
C ASN A 244 -9.56 -2.58 8.25
N THR A 245 -8.79 -1.50 8.33
CA THR A 245 -7.40 -1.49 8.83
C THR A 245 -7.30 -2.08 10.23
N ALA A 246 -8.17 -1.65 11.15
CA ALA A 246 -8.20 -2.12 12.53
C ALA A 246 -8.60 -3.60 12.62
N SER A 247 -9.64 -4.02 11.88
CA SER A 247 -10.08 -5.42 11.82
C SER A 247 -8.98 -6.34 11.29
N MET A 248 -8.27 -5.93 10.23
CA MET A 248 -7.18 -6.72 9.67
C MET A 248 -5.99 -6.84 10.63
N ASP A 249 -5.62 -5.77 11.34
CA ASP A 249 -4.56 -5.87 12.37
C ASP A 249 -4.99 -6.71 13.58
N GLN A 250 -6.26 -6.64 14.02
CA GLN A 250 -6.79 -7.49 15.08
C GLN A 250 -6.71 -8.97 14.70
N LEU A 251 -7.18 -9.33 13.51
CA LEU A 251 -7.10 -10.70 13.00
C LEU A 251 -5.66 -11.18 12.86
N ARG A 252 -4.76 -10.31 12.36
CA ARG A 252 -3.32 -10.61 12.27
C ARG A 252 -2.74 -10.95 13.65
N ARG A 253 -3.04 -10.18 14.69
CA ARG A 253 -2.55 -10.45 16.06
C ARG A 253 -3.04 -11.79 16.58
N LEU A 254 -4.26 -12.20 16.24
CA LEU A 254 -4.83 -13.48 16.67
C LEU A 254 -4.25 -14.68 15.91
N LEU A 255 -4.17 -14.57 14.58
CA LEU A 255 -3.75 -15.68 13.71
C LEU A 255 -2.23 -15.84 13.61
N TYR A 256 -1.49 -14.73 13.77
CA TYR A 256 -0.04 -14.66 13.61
C TYR A 256 0.63 -14.00 14.83
N ALA A 257 0.15 -14.34 16.04
CA ALA A 257 0.69 -13.84 17.31
C ALA A 257 2.22 -14.09 17.44
N ASN A 258 2.70 -15.20 16.86
CA ASN A 258 4.08 -15.64 16.96
C ASN A 258 5.00 -15.05 15.88
N VAL A 259 4.49 -14.21 14.97
CA VAL A 259 5.31 -13.53 13.96
C VAL A 259 5.82 -12.20 14.53
N PRO A 260 7.14 -12.01 14.73
CA PRO A 260 7.70 -10.72 15.11
C PRO A 260 7.24 -9.64 14.14
N THR A 261 6.56 -8.63 14.68
CA THR A 261 5.91 -7.59 13.89
C THR A 261 6.16 -6.23 14.52
N VAL A 262 6.63 -5.28 13.73
CA VAL A 262 6.62 -3.85 14.09
C VAL A 262 5.59 -3.16 13.20
N ARG A 263 4.57 -2.56 13.82
CA ARG A 263 3.56 -1.76 13.11
C ARG A 263 3.70 -0.28 13.47
N ILE A 264 4.03 0.57 12.49
CA ILE A 264 4.15 2.02 12.67
C ILE A 264 2.97 2.71 12.00
N SER A 265 2.09 3.30 12.80
CA SER A 265 0.91 4.06 12.33
C SER A 265 0.39 4.88 13.50
N ASP A 266 1.05 6.02 13.77
CA ASP A 266 0.71 6.83 14.94
C ASP A 266 -0.59 7.61 14.75
N THR A 267 -1.20 7.97 15.88
CA THR A 267 -2.37 8.84 15.94
C THR A 267 -1.92 10.25 16.32
N PHE A 268 -2.40 11.23 15.56
CA PHE A 268 -2.15 12.65 15.78
C PHE A 268 -3.46 13.33 16.19
N ASP A 269 -3.39 14.18 17.20
CA ASP A 269 -4.55 14.83 17.82
C ASP A 269 -4.57 16.36 17.65
N LYS A 270 -3.40 16.95 17.37
CA LYS A 270 -3.26 18.40 17.24
C LYS A 270 -4.05 18.96 16.03
N PRO A 271 -4.80 20.06 16.18
CA PRO A 271 -5.62 20.61 15.10
C PRO A 271 -4.86 20.96 13.81
N GLU A 272 -3.59 21.35 13.91
CA GLU A 272 -2.71 21.64 12.78
C GLU A 272 -2.39 20.40 11.92
N MET A 273 -2.55 19.20 12.49
CA MET A 273 -2.38 17.92 11.79
C MET A 273 -3.62 17.52 11.00
N ALA A 274 -4.68 18.32 11.02
CA ALA A 274 -5.93 17.95 10.38
C ALA A 274 -5.80 17.83 8.85
N THR A 275 -6.08 16.63 8.35
CA THR A 275 -5.89 16.25 6.94
C THR A 275 -6.85 15.12 6.56
N ASP A 276 -7.08 14.96 5.27
CA ASP A 276 -7.83 13.84 4.69
C ASP A 276 -7.03 13.15 3.57
N MET A 277 -7.61 12.12 2.94
CA MET A 277 -6.96 11.36 1.86
C MET A 277 -6.75 12.16 0.55
N PHE A 278 -7.32 13.37 0.43
CA PHE A 278 -7.23 14.25 -0.73
C PHE A 278 -6.41 15.52 -0.46
N GLU A 279 -5.60 15.52 0.61
CA GLU A 279 -4.68 16.62 0.91
C GLU A 279 -3.71 16.87 -0.25
N HIS A 280 -3.48 18.15 -0.54
CA HIS A 280 -2.66 18.59 -1.67
C HIS A 280 -1.92 19.90 -1.40
N ASP A 281 -1.93 20.40 -0.15
CA ASP A 281 -1.04 21.45 0.32
C ASP A 281 0.37 20.87 0.54
N PRO A 282 1.39 21.30 -0.23
CA PRO A 282 2.76 20.82 -0.08
C PRO A 282 3.33 20.98 1.34
N LYS A 283 2.92 22.01 2.09
CA LYS A 283 3.40 22.23 3.46
C LYS A 283 2.90 21.13 4.40
N LYS A 284 1.62 20.77 4.28
CA LYS A 284 1.03 19.69 5.06
C LYS A 284 1.58 18.33 4.65
N LEU A 285 1.70 18.05 3.36
CA LEU A 285 2.30 16.80 2.88
C LEU A 285 3.75 16.63 3.38
N ASN A 286 4.53 17.71 3.40
CA ASN A 286 5.87 17.70 4.00
C ASN A 286 5.82 17.47 5.53
N LEU A 287 4.82 18.02 6.23
CA LEU A 287 4.61 17.76 7.65
C LEU A 287 4.27 16.29 7.91
N LEU A 288 3.43 15.65 7.08
CA LEU A 288 3.14 14.21 7.19
C LEU A 288 4.41 13.38 7.07
N ARG A 289 5.28 13.70 6.11
CA ARG A 289 6.58 13.03 5.96
C ARG A 289 7.48 13.20 7.20
N GLN A 290 7.55 14.41 7.76
CA GLN A 290 8.31 14.66 8.99
C GLN A 290 7.77 13.84 10.16
N GLN A 291 6.44 13.76 10.32
CA GLN A 291 5.85 12.91 11.35
C GLN A 291 6.18 11.43 11.14
N GLY A 292 6.32 10.99 9.89
CA GLY A 292 6.82 9.64 9.58
C GLY A 292 8.22 9.39 10.14
N VAL A 293 9.14 10.35 9.96
CA VAL A 293 10.51 10.29 10.51
C VAL A 293 10.46 10.23 12.04
N GLU A 294 9.66 11.09 12.69
CA GLU A 294 9.52 11.11 14.15
C GLU A 294 8.90 9.81 14.70
N SER A 295 7.91 9.25 13.99
CA SER A 295 7.31 7.96 14.32
C SER A 295 8.32 6.82 14.21
N PHE A 296 9.20 6.85 13.20
CA PHE A 296 10.29 5.91 13.09
C PHE A 296 11.27 6.05 14.25
N ALA A 297 11.71 7.27 14.58
CA ALA A 297 12.72 7.52 15.61
C ALA A 297 12.33 6.92 16.98
N ARG A 298 11.03 6.97 17.33
CA ARG A 298 10.51 6.34 18.56
C ARG A 298 10.63 4.82 18.60
N ARG A 299 10.82 4.18 17.45
CA ARG A 299 10.74 2.73 17.24
C ARG A 299 11.98 2.18 16.54
N GLU A 300 13.02 2.99 16.35
CA GLU A 300 14.21 2.63 15.56
C GLU A 300 14.81 1.29 16.03
N GLN A 301 15.00 1.14 17.34
CA GLN A 301 15.58 -0.08 17.91
C GLN A 301 14.75 -1.33 17.59
N GLU A 302 13.42 -1.24 17.68
CA GLU A 302 12.51 -2.34 17.36
C GLU A 302 12.61 -2.71 15.86
N VAL A 303 12.64 -1.71 14.98
CA VAL A 303 12.75 -1.95 13.52
C VAL A 303 14.12 -2.55 13.17
N ARG A 304 15.20 -2.03 13.74
CA ARG A 304 16.55 -2.57 13.50
C ARG A 304 16.66 -4.01 13.98
N GLN A 305 16.16 -4.30 15.19
CA GLN A 305 16.12 -5.66 15.72
C GLN A 305 15.27 -6.58 14.84
N LEU A 306 14.12 -6.11 14.35
CA LEU A 306 13.26 -6.89 13.46
C LEU A 306 13.96 -7.27 12.14
N LEU A 307 14.70 -6.34 11.52
CA LEU A 307 15.22 -6.52 10.17
C LEU A 307 16.65 -7.06 10.11
N LEU A 308 17.50 -6.72 11.09
CA LEU A 308 18.94 -7.02 11.04
C LEU A 308 19.35 -8.20 11.92
N ASN A 309 18.60 -8.54 12.97
CA ASN A 309 18.98 -9.67 13.81
C ASN A 309 18.56 -10.97 13.14
N GLU A 310 19.53 -11.84 12.88
CA GLU A 310 19.29 -13.13 12.21
C GLU A 310 18.63 -14.19 13.12
N GLY A 311 18.41 -13.88 14.41
CA GLY A 311 17.85 -14.82 15.38
C GLY A 311 18.92 -15.74 15.94
#